data_AF-A0A147BIW9-F1
#
_entry.id   AF-A0A147BIW9-F1
#
_cell.length_a   1.000
_cell.length_b   1.000
_cell.length_c   1.000
_cell.angle_alpha   90.00
_cell.angle_beta   90.00
_cell.angle_gamma   90.00
#
_symmetry.space_group_name_H-M   'P 1'
#
loop_
_entity.id
_entity.type
_entity.pdbx_description
1 polymer ?
#
loop_
_entity_poly.entity_id
_entity_poly.type
_entity_poly.pdbx_seq_one_letter_code
_entity_poly.pdbx_strand_id
1 'polypeptide(L)'
;PENDRKFIVFETSLKELFRVCRKCHAPCESVSKVSGTLLKVQTLCVNSHCLLWKSQPILHGKPAGSVLLSAAILFTGTSPTSVLRVFKHINVQVFGARTFFNYQRGYLLPAINRIWQQQQDELFGELVGHEVDLAGDGRYDSPGFCAKYMTYSLHAAQAKKILHFEQVQVGECAEAKSSTAMEKHGFIKCLEKVKGQGLKVASVTTDRHVQVTKYMRTEEPTIRHYFDGWHISKGIKKKLAAQTKRAGCGVLEVWIQPASNHLFWCAALCDGNQDLLVDMWRSIQAHVTNIHEGHPGLYTHCAHDDLGDRQWLVPGSRAHDKFLEVTTAPRLLKDIRQLAPSTHTFSLESFHSVLIGFAPKSVSFSPNGMRARTQLAILHFNENANNPQAITADGLPQWKISYPKSKKGMAVARPKQAGPSYNYVDLLLKETTNCCKMWRSFKVAFAANPSTAPPPMSHSFPRPSKNELVAARRSRFAKSTKSTTL
;
A
#
# COMPACT_ATOMS: atom_id res chain seq x y z
N PRO A 1 -22.59 6.66 21.58
CA PRO A 1 -21.97 7.86 20.97
C PRO A 1 -21.64 7.71 19.48
N GLU A 2 -21.04 6.60 19.05
CA GLU A 2 -20.65 6.39 17.64
C GLU A 2 -21.86 6.26 16.70
N ASN A 3 -22.90 5.53 17.11
CA ASN A 3 -24.12 5.32 16.32
C ASN A 3 -25.12 6.50 16.35
N ASP A 4 -24.93 7.47 17.25
CA ASP A 4 -25.85 8.60 17.38
C ASP A 4 -25.75 9.50 16.13
N ARG A 5 -26.84 10.08 15.62
CA ARG A 5 -26.75 11.06 14.52
C ARG A 5 -26.15 12.37 15.03
N LYS A 6 -25.29 13.02 14.24
CA LYS A 6 -24.69 14.32 14.56
C LYS A 6 -25.15 15.37 13.54
N PHE A 7 -25.53 16.54 14.04
CA PHE A 7 -25.98 17.67 13.22
C PHE A 7 -25.02 18.85 13.36
N ILE A 8 -24.89 19.65 12.31
CA ILE A 8 -24.24 20.96 12.37
C ILE A 8 -25.34 21.99 12.66
N VAL A 9 -25.25 22.67 13.79
CA VAL A 9 -26.23 23.67 14.25
C VAL A 9 -25.51 25.00 14.48
N PHE A 10 -26.09 26.10 14.00
CA PHE A 10 -25.50 27.43 14.17
C PHE A 10 -25.65 27.89 15.62
N GLU A 11 -24.65 28.64 16.12
CA GLU A 11 -24.63 29.09 17.51
C GLU A 11 -25.84 29.96 17.86
N THR A 12 -26.32 30.78 16.92
CA THR A 12 -27.50 31.63 17.07
C THR A 12 -28.76 30.80 17.31
N SER A 13 -29.02 29.82 16.44
CA SER A 13 -30.15 28.89 16.57
C SER A 13 -30.07 28.06 17.84
N LEU A 14 -28.86 27.67 18.27
CA LEU A 14 -28.67 26.92 19.49
C LEU A 14 -28.91 27.77 20.74
N LYS A 15 -28.51 29.05 20.74
CA LYS A 15 -28.72 30.00 21.85
C LYS A 15 -30.19 30.30 22.12
N GLU A 16 -31.05 30.19 21.11
CA GLU A 16 -32.52 30.34 21.29
C GLU A 16 -33.07 29.37 22.34
N LEU A 17 -32.50 28.15 22.44
CA LEU A 17 -32.92 27.13 23.40
C LEU A 17 -32.55 27.44 24.86
N PHE A 18 -31.76 28.48 25.12
CA PHE A 18 -31.24 28.83 26.44
C PHE A 18 -31.74 30.18 26.95
N ARG A 19 -32.69 30.82 26.25
CA ARG A 19 -33.27 32.12 26.65
C ARG A 19 -34.13 32.04 27.92
N VAL A 20 -34.67 30.85 28.23
CA VAL A 20 -35.57 30.63 29.37
C VAL A 20 -35.08 29.48 30.25
N CYS A 21 -35.40 29.58 31.54
CA CYS A 21 -35.07 28.56 32.52
C CYS A 21 -35.90 27.30 32.29
N ARG A 22 -35.26 26.12 32.21
CA ARG A 22 -35.97 24.84 32.07
C ARG A 22 -36.76 24.41 33.31
N LYS A 23 -36.56 25.08 34.46
CA LYS A 23 -37.26 24.78 35.71
C LYS A 23 -38.40 25.74 36.00
N CYS A 24 -38.15 27.05 35.89
CA CYS A 24 -39.11 28.09 36.28
C CYS A 24 -39.55 28.98 35.14
N HIS A 25 -39.12 28.72 33.90
CA HIS A 25 -39.47 29.47 32.69
C HIS A 25 -39.11 30.98 32.69
N ALA A 26 -38.49 31.48 33.75
CA ALA A 26 -37.97 32.84 33.83
C ALA A 26 -36.83 33.08 32.83
N PRO A 27 -36.58 34.34 32.42
CA PRO A 27 -35.44 34.70 31.58
C PRO A 27 -34.11 34.18 32.14
N CYS A 28 -33.26 33.66 31.25
CA CYS A 28 -31.94 33.13 31.56
C CYS A 28 -30.85 33.90 30.81
N GLU A 29 -29.76 34.16 31.52
CA GLU A 29 -28.49 34.47 30.89
C GLU A 29 -27.75 33.16 30.57
N SER A 30 -26.94 33.16 29.51
CA SER A 30 -26.16 31.98 29.14
C SER A 30 -24.72 32.35 28.76
N VAL A 31 -23.77 31.58 29.29
CA VAL A 31 -22.34 31.70 28.99
C VAL A 31 -21.89 30.42 28.29
N SER A 32 -21.23 30.60 27.15
CA SER A 32 -20.75 29.51 26.30
C SER A 32 -19.25 29.31 26.45
N LYS A 33 -18.81 28.06 26.59
CA LYS A 33 -17.39 27.68 26.60
C LYS A 33 -17.15 26.48 25.69
N VAL A 34 -16.09 26.56 24.90
CA VAL A 34 -15.73 25.53 23.92
C VAL A 34 -14.50 24.74 24.36
N SER A 35 -14.47 23.45 24.06
CA SER A 35 -13.28 22.59 24.13
C SER A 35 -13.27 21.61 22.97
N GLY A 36 -12.44 21.89 21.95
CA GLY A 36 -12.43 21.11 20.71
C GLY A 36 -13.78 21.22 19.99
N THR A 37 -14.49 20.10 19.88
CA THR A 37 -15.84 20.03 19.32
C THR A 37 -16.95 20.24 20.36
N LEU A 38 -16.64 20.23 21.67
CA LEU A 38 -17.63 20.35 22.74
C LEU A 38 -17.94 21.81 23.02
N LEU A 39 -19.20 22.19 22.84
CA LEU A 39 -19.80 23.37 23.44
C LEU A 39 -20.44 23.01 24.79
N LYS A 40 -20.09 23.79 25.81
CA LYS A 40 -20.76 23.83 27.12
C LYS A 40 -21.52 25.14 27.24
N VAL A 41 -22.77 25.08 27.67
CA VAL A 41 -23.59 26.26 27.94
C VAL A 41 -23.99 26.21 29.41
N GLN A 42 -23.59 27.23 30.16
CA GLN A 42 -24.03 27.44 31.53
C GLN A 42 -25.11 28.50 31.53
N THR A 43 -26.28 28.18 32.09
CA THR A 43 -27.39 29.13 32.21
C THR A 43 -27.62 29.50 33.67
N LEU A 44 -27.99 30.76 33.92
CA LEU A 44 -28.41 31.28 35.22
C LEU A 44 -29.68 32.11 35.05
N CYS A 45 -30.72 31.83 35.83
CA CYS A 45 -31.93 32.66 35.86
C CYS A 45 -31.98 33.53 37.12
N VAL A 46 -32.93 34.48 37.13
CA VAL A 46 -33.21 35.39 38.26
C VAL A 46 -33.55 34.67 39.57
N ASN A 47 -34.06 33.43 39.49
CA ASN A 47 -34.37 32.59 40.65
C ASN A 47 -33.18 31.69 41.05
N SER A 48 -31.96 32.04 40.61
CA SER A 48 -30.71 31.34 40.93
C SER A 48 -30.62 29.88 40.47
N HIS A 49 -31.48 29.43 39.55
CA HIS A 49 -31.34 28.12 38.94
C HIS A 49 -30.16 28.11 37.97
N CYS A 50 -29.20 27.23 38.23
CA CYS A 50 -28.03 27.01 37.38
C CYS A 50 -28.14 25.66 36.65
N LEU A 51 -27.86 25.64 35.35
CA LEU A 51 -27.78 24.41 34.56
C LEU A 51 -26.53 24.44 33.68
N LEU A 52 -25.77 23.34 33.68
CA LEU A 52 -24.68 23.10 32.75
C LEU A 52 -25.12 22.11 31.69
N TRP A 53 -25.34 22.60 30.47
CA TRP A 53 -25.61 21.77 29.30
C TRP A 53 -24.34 21.49 28.49
N LYS A 54 -24.30 20.31 27.86
CA LYS A 54 -23.19 19.87 26.99
C LYS A 54 -23.77 19.41 25.66
N SER A 55 -23.19 19.87 24.57
CA SER A 55 -23.58 19.48 23.19
C SER A 55 -23.30 18.01 22.83
N GLN A 56 -22.53 17.30 23.64
CA GLN A 56 -22.12 15.93 23.38
C GLN A 56 -21.69 15.23 24.69
N PRO A 57 -21.71 13.89 24.73
CA PRO A 57 -21.21 13.14 25.87
C PRO A 57 -19.68 13.28 26.03
N ILE A 58 -19.22 12.96 27.24
CA ILE A 58 -17.80 12.90 27.58
C ILE A 58 -17.35 11.43 27.57
N LEU A 59 -16.47 11.07 26.63
CA LEU A 59 -15.86 9.75 26.52
C LEU A 59 -14.57 9.71 27.36
N HIS A 60 -14.62 9.05 28.52
CA HIS A 60 -13.45 8.89 29.42
C HIS A 60 -12.63 10.17 29.64
N GLY A 61 -13.33 11.27 29.95
CA GLY A 61 -12.74 12.59 30.20
C GLY A 61 -12.51 13.47 28.96
N LYS A 62 -12.92 13.02 27.76
CA LYS A 62 -12.68 13.71 26.49
C LYS A 62 -14.01 13.99 25.76
N PRO A 63 -14.14 15.07 25.00
CA PRO A 63 -15.28 15.25 24.10
C PRO A 63 -15.40 14.09 23.10
N ALA A 64 -16.53 13.39 23.09
CA ALA A 64 -16.73 12.22 22.23
C ALA A 64 -16.53 12.54 20.74
N GLY A 65 -17.07 13.65 20.25
CA GLY A 65 -16.88 14.14 18.90
C GLY A 65 -15.43 14.49 18.56
N SER A 66 -14.60 14.86 19.54
CA SER A 66 -13.18 15.11 19.27
C SER A 66 -12.41 13.81 19.03
N VAL A 67 -12.76 12.75 19.79
CA VAL A 67 -12.23 11.40 19.60
C VAL A 67 -12.68 10.85 18.25
N LEU A 68 -14.00 10.82 18.01
CA LEU A 68 -14.59 10.25 16.79
C LEU A 68 -14.13 10.96 15.52
N LEU A 69 -14.08 12.30 15.51
CA LEU A 69 -13.61 13.04 14.33
C LEU A 69 -12.11 12.81 14.08
N SER A 70 -11.28 12.76 15.13
CA SER A 70 -9.85 12.46 14.97
C SER A 70 -9.65 11.05 14.42
N ALA A 71 -10.41 10.07 14.93
CA ALA A 71 -10.41 8.69 14.47
C ALA A 71 -10.83 8.59 13.01
N ALA A 72 -11.99 9.15 12.64
CA ALA A 72 -12.51 9.14 11.27
C ALA A 72 -11.50 9.74 10.28
N ILE A 73 -10.91 10.91 10.59
CA ILE A 73 -9.90 11.54 9.72
C ILE A 73 -8.72 10.59 9.44
N LEU A 74 -8.23 9.88 10.44
CA LEU A 74 -7.07 9.00 10.28
C LEU A 74 -7.45 7.68 9.61
N PHE A 75 -8.54 7.04 10.06
CA PHE A 75 -8.94 5.69 9.64
C PHE A 75 -9.45 5.64 8.20
N THR A 76 -9.87 6.77 7.62
CA THR A 76 -10.19 6.89 6.20
C THR A 76 -9.02 7.38 5.35
N GLY A 77 -7.81 7.50 5.93
CA GLY A 77 -6.62 7.97 5.21
C GLY A 77 -6.59 9.47 4.91
N THR A 78 -7.59 10.24 5.33
CA THR A 78 -7.75 11.65 4.98
C THR A 78 -6.64 12.55 5.56
N SER A 79 -6.39 13.68 4.89
CA SER A 79 -5.50 14.74 5.37
C SER A 79 -6.16 15.52 6.53
N PRO A 80 -5.59 15.49 7.75
CA PRO A 80 -6.12 16.29 8.86
C PRO A 80 -6.04 17.79 8.55
N THR A 81 -5.00 18.24 7.86
CA THR A 81 -4.86 19.64 7.46
C THR A 81 -5.97 20.07 6.52
N SER A 82 -6.33 19.23 5.55
CA SER A 82 -7.41 19.54 4.60
C SER A 82 -8.77 19.58 5.30
N VAL A 83 -9.06 18.59 6.16
CA VAL A 83 -10.35 18.53 6.89
C VAL A 83 -10.50 19.70 7.86
N LEU A 84 -9.47 19.99 8.66
CA LEU A 84 -9.51 21.13 9.58
C LEU A 84 -9.62 22.47 8.84
N ARG A 85 -9.04 22.58 7.64
CA ARG A 85 -9.20 23.76 6.77
C ARG A 85 -10.65 23.90 6.28
N VAL A 86 -11.29 22.82 5.87
CA VAL A 86 -12.71 22.82 5.48
C VAL A 86 -13.56 23.36 6.63
N PHE A 87 -13.44 22.80 7.84
CA PHE A 87 -14.20 23.30 9.00
C PHE A 87 -13.91 24.78 9.30
N LYS A 88 -12.65 25.21 9.16
CA LYS A 88 -12.27 26.62 9.34
C LYS A 88 -12.96 27.55 8.32
N HIS A 89 -13.07 27.16 7.06
CA HIS A 89 -13.66 28.01 6.02
C HIS A 89 -15.16 28.27 6.20
N ILE A 90 -15.89 27.33 6.80
CA ILE A 90 -17.32 27.49 7.11
C ILE A 90 -17.58 27.78 8.59
N ASN A 91 -16.53 28.20 9.33
CA ASN A 91 -16.59 28.57 10.75
C ASN A 91 -17.20 27.49 11.67
N VAL A 92 -16.94 26.22 11.38
CA VAL A 92 -17.34 25.10 12.26
C VAL A 92 -16.29 24.90 13.32
N GLN A 93 -16.71 25.00 14.59
CA GLN A 93 -15.85 24.90 15.75
C GLN A 93 -15.31 23.48 15.97
N VAL A 94 -13.99 23.32 15.86
CA VAL A 94 -13.28 22.04 16.05
C VAL A 94 -11.94 22.22 16.78
N PHE A 95 -11.27 21.12 17.10
CA PHE A 95 -9.92 21.15 17.66
C PHE A 95 -8.86 21.52 16.61
N GLY A 96 -7.71 22.05 17.04
CA GLY A 96 -6.59 22.37 16.16
C GLY A 96 -5.67 21.17 15.86
N ALA A 97 -4.73 21.36 14.92
CA ALA A 97 -3.79 20.31 14.47
C ALA A 97 -2.97 19.69 15.62
N ARG A 98 -2.51 20.50 16.59
CA ARG A 98 -1.80 19.99 17.77
C ARG A 98 -2.64 18.97 18.55
N THR A 99 -3.91 19.27 18.76
CA THR A 99 -4.83 18.40 19.46
C THR A 99 -5.10 17.12 18.66
N PHE A 100 -5.28 17.23 17.34
CA PHE A 100 -5.37 16.06 16.45
C PHE A 100 -4.17 15.12 16.64
N PHE A 101 -2.94 15.65 16.55
CA PHE A 101 -1.74 14.83 16.68
C PHE A 101 -1.56 14.24 18.10
N ASN A 102 -2.08 14.90 19.13
CA ASN A 102 -2.15 14.32 20.47
C ASN A 102 -3.11 13.12 20.53
N TYR A 103 -4.31 13.23 19.93
CA TYR A 103 -5.24 12.09 19.81
C TYR A 103 -4.63 10.95 19.00
N GLN A 104 -4.03 11.29 17.85
CA GLN A 104 -3.31 10.34 17.01
C GLN A 104 -2.26 9.58 17.83
N ARG A 105 -1.29 10.27 18.41
CA ARG A 105 -0.21 9.65 19.18
C ARG A 105 -0.71 8.87 20.40
N GLY A 106 -1.66 9.41 21.14
CA GLY A 106 -2.07 8.86 22.43
C GLY A 106 -3.02 7.68 22.33
N TYR A 107 -3.91 7.66 21.32
CA TYR A 107 -5.00 6.68 21.29
C TYR A 107 -5.18 6.02 19.93
N LEU A 108 -5.05 6.75 18.82
CA LEU A 108 -5.33 6.18 17.50
C LEU A 108 -4.21 5.27 16.99
N LEU A 109 -2.93 5.67 17.12
CA LEU A 109 -1.81 4.81 16.69
C LEU A 109 -1.75 3.51 17.50
N PRO A 110 -1.92 3.52 18.84
CA PRO A 110 -2.02 2.28 19.61
C PRO A 110 -3.21 1.40 19.22
N ALA A 111 -4.38 1.99 18.97
CA ALA A 111 -5.56 1.24 18.54
C ALA A 111 -5.33 0.55 17.19
N ILE A 112 -4.75 1.26 16.22
CA ILE A 112 -4.38 0.69 14.92
C ILE A 112 -3.38 -0.46 15.11
N ASN A 113 -2.36 -0.27 15.94
CA ASN A 113 -1.33 -1.27 16.14
C ASN A 113 -1.91 -2.57 16.73
N ARG A 114 -2.82 -2.47 17.72
CA ARG A 114 -3.46 -3.64 18.33
C ARG A 114 -4.37 -4.38 17.38
N ILE A 115 -5.25 -3.67 16.65
CA ILE A 115 -6.14 -4.31 15.68
C ILE A 115 -5.33 -4.96 14.55
N TRP A 116 -4.28 -4.29 14.08
CA TRP A 116 -3.35 -4.88 13.11
C TRP A 116 -2.70 -6.16 13.64
N GLN A 117 -2.13 -6.12 14.85
CA GLN A 117 -1.47 -7.29 15.45
C GLN A 117 -2.45 -8.46 15.59
N GLN A 118 -3.64 -8.19 16.12
CA GLN A 118 -4.67 -9.22 16.27
C GLN A 118 -5.01 -9.88 14.92
N GLN A 119 -5.36 -9.09 13.90
CA GLN A 119 -5.71 -9.65 12.59
C GLN A 119 -4.52 -10.32 11.89
N GLN A 120 -3.31 -9.84 12.15
CA GLN A 120 -2.10 -10.44 11.61
C GLN A 120 -1.84 -11.81 12.27
N ASP A 121 -1.99 -11.91 13.59
CA ASP A 121 -1.81 -13.16 14.33
C ASP A 121 -2.87 -14.19 13.93
N GLU A 122 -4.12 -13.77 13.74
CA GLU A 122 -5.20 -14.60 13.18
C GLU A 122 -4.81 -15.14 11.79
N LEU A 123 -4.33 -14.27 10.89
CA LEU A 123 -3.90 -14.66 9.54
C LEU A 123 -2.68 -15.59 9.55
N PHE A 124 -1.71 -15.37 10.46
CA PHE A 124 -0.61 -16.32 10.63
C PHE A 124 -1.14 -17.68 11.10
N GLY A 125 -2.03 -17.69 12.09
CA GLY A 125 -2.67 -18.91 12.59
C GLY A 125 -3.39 -19.71 11.50
N GLU A 126 -4.08 -19.03 10.58
CA GLU A 126 -4.74 -19.64 9.40
C GLU A 126 -3.76 -20.33 8.44
N LEU A 127 -2.51 -19.85 8.37
CA LEU A 127 -1.51 -20.30 7.41
C LEU A 127 -0.49 -21.28 7.98
N VAL A 128 -0.37 -21.38 9.31
CA VAL A 128 0.49 -22.37 9.97
C VAL A 128 0.05 -23.79 9.57
N GLY A 129 1.02 -24.65 9.26
CA GLY A 129 0.78 -26.02 8.81
C GLY A 129 0.58 -26.16 7.30
N HIS A 130 0.42 -25.05 6.57
CA HIS A 130 0.35 -25.04 5.11
C HIS A 130 1.64 -24.52 4.48
N GLU A 131 1.94 -25.00 3.28
CA GLU A 131 2.94 -24.35 2.42
C GLU A 131 2.38 -23.04 1.87
N VAL A 132 3.16 -21.97 1.96
CA VAL A 132 2.76 -20.64 1.50
C VAL A 132 3.61 -20.17 0.33
N ASP A 133 2.95 -19.57 -0.65
CA ASP A 133 3.57 -18.88 -1.76
C ASP A 133 3.46 -17.37 -1.53
N LEU A 134 4.62 -16.72 -1.45
CA LEU A 134 4.72 -15.32 -1.12
C LEU A 134 5.05 -14.51 -2.37
N ALA A 135 4.54 -13.30 -2.44
CA ALA A 135 5.04 -12.27 -3.33
C ALA A 135 5.54 -11.08 -2.51
N GLY A 136 6.65 -10.48 -2.90
CA GLY A 136 7.26 -9.36 -2.19
C GLY A 136 7.61 -8.18 -3.09
N ASP A 137 7.30 -6.97 -2.64
CA ASP A 137 7.65 -5.71 -3.33
C ASP A 137 7.90 -4.56 -2.33
N GLY A 138 8.81 -3.66 -2.69
CA GLY A 138 9.23 -2.50 -1.92
C GLY A 138 8.66 -1.18 -2.44
N ARG A 139 7.95 -0.44 -1.60
CA ARG A 139 7.42 0.90 -1.93
C ARG A 139 8.10 2.00 -1.14
N TYR A 140 8.65 2.98 -1.86
CA TYR A 140 9.24 4.19 -1.28
C TYR A 140 8.21 5.30 -1.02
N ASP A 141 8.43 6.07 0.04
CA ASP A 141 7.52 7.11 0.55
C ASP A 141 7.51 8.42 -0.24
N SER A 142 8.52 8.70 -1.05
CA SER A 142 8.57 9.87 -1.93
C SER A 142 9.01 9.50 -3.36
N PRO A 143 8.68 10.32 -4.37
CA PRO A 143 9.25 10.16 -5.71
C PRO A 143 10.71 10.66 -5.76
N GLY A 144 11.53 10.04 -6.60
CA GLY A 144 12.93 10.45 -6.84
C GLY A 144 13.93 9.95 -5.79
N PHE A 145 15.11 10.56 -5.74
CA PHE A 145 16.23 10.15 -4.86
C PHE A 145 16.15 10.72 -3.43
N CYS A 146 14.95 11.03 -2.95
CA CYS A 146 14.72 11.68 -1.64
C CYS A 146 13.87 10.82 -0.69
N ALA A 147 13.78 9.51 -0.95
CA ALA A 147 13.01 8.60 -0.13
C ALA A 147 13.61 8.50 1.29
N LYS A 148 12.75 8.64 2.30
CA LYS A 148 13.12 8.48 3.71
C LYS A 148 12.78 7.07 4.19
N TYR A 149 11.62 6.55 3.78
CA TYR A 149 11.15 5.24 4.17
C TYR A 149 10.91 4.36 2.95
N MET A 150 11.21 3.07 3.09
CA MET A 150 10.79 2.02 2.20
C MET A 150 9.89 1.08 3.00
N THR A 151 8.73 0.76 2.46
CA THR A 151 7.79 -0.24 3.00
C THR A 151 7.87 -1.48 2.13
N TYR A 152 8.49 -2.54 2.64
CA TYR A 152 8.49 -3.84 1.99
C TYR A 152 7.24 -4.60 2.42
N SER A 153 6.47 -5.12 1.47
CA SER A 153 5.21 -5.81 1.77
C SER A 153 5.25 -7.24 1.24
N LEU A 154 4.79 -8.19 2.05
CA LEU A 154 4.63 -9.58 1.67
C LEU A 154 3.15 -9.93 1.52
N HIS A 155 2.78 -10.41 0.34
CA HIS A 155 1.47 -10.93 0.01
C HIS A 155 1.48 -12.46 0.02
N ALA A 156 0.52 -13.10 0.69
CA ALA A 156 0.29 -14.54 0.63
C ALA A 156 -0.72 -14.86 -0.47
N ALA A 157 -0.30 -15.63 -1.48
CA ALA A 157 -1.10 -15.90 -2.68
C ALA A 157 -2.40 -16.66 -2.38
N GLN A 158 -2.31 -17.66 -1.50
CA GLN A 158 -3.40 -18.53 -1.09
C GLN A 158 -4.52 -17.73 -0.38
N ALA A 159 -4.14 -16.88 0.57
CA ALA A 159 -5.08 -16.05 1.33
C ALA A 159 -5.56 -14.81 0.56
N LYS A 160 -4.83 -14.42 -0.50
CA LYS A 160 -5.02 -13.16 -1.25
C LYS A 160 -4.93 -11.92 -0.35
N LYS A 161 -4.10 -11.98 0.70
CA LYS A 161 -3.95 -10.95 1.73
C LYS A 161 -2.49 -10.52 1.86
N ILE A 162 -2.27 -9.27 2.25
CA ILE A 162 -0.95 -8.84 2.75
C ILE A 162 -0.75 -9.45 4.13
N LEU A 163 0.28 -10.29 4.24
CA LEU A 163 0.60 -11.05 5.43
C LEU A 163 1.42 -10.22 6.42
N HIS A 164 2.39 -9.47 5.91
CA HIS A 164 3.29 -8.68 6.72
C HIS A 164 3.91 -7.53 5.91
N PHE A 165 4.46 -6.55 6.63
CA PHE A 165 5.25 -5.48 6.03
C PHE A 165 6.36 -5.04 6.97
N GLU A 166 7.45 -4.56 6.38
CA GLU A 166 8.56 -3.94 7.10
C GLU A 166 8.79 -2.52 6.61
N GLN A 167 8.83 -1.58 7.54
CA GLN A 167 9.18 -0.19 7.26
C GLN A 167 10.64 0.04 7.62
N VAL A 168 11.46 0.28 6.62
CA VAL A 168 12.90 0.57 6.76
C VAL A 168 13.11 2.06 6.54
N GLN A 169 13.83 2.71 7.45
CA GLN A 169 14.30 4.09 7.27
C GLN A 169 15.73 4.10 6.72
N VAL A 170 16.01 5.00 5.78
CA VAL A 170 17.37 5.19 5.26
C VAL A 170 18.32 5.57 6.40
N GLY A 171 19.44 4.84 6.51
CA GLY A 171 20.44 5.02 7.56
C GLY A 171 20.02 4.53 8.95
N GLU A 172 18.97 3.73 9.09
CA GLU A 172 18.59 3.14 10.39
C GLU A 172 19.62 2.13 10.92
N CYS A 173 20.36 1.48 10.02
CA CYS A 173 21.43 0.53 10.33
C CYS A 173 22.48 0.51 9.21
N ALA A 174 23.57 -0.25 9.40
CA ALA A 174 24.68 -0.32 8.46
C ALA A 174 24.27 -0.93 7.10
N GLU A 175 23.26 -1.80 7.13
CA GLU A 175 22.70 -2.56 6.01
C GLU A 175 21.67 -1.75 5.20
N ALA A 176 21.19 -0.60 5.72
CA ALA A 176 20.11 0.20 5.12
C ALA A 176 20.57 1.60 4.69
N LYS A 177 21.78 1.72 4.12
CA LYS A 177 22.40 3.02 3.75
C LYS A 177 21.91 3.64 2.44
N SER A 178 21.29 2.85 1.55
CA SER A 178 20.80 3.29 0.24
C SER A 178 19.46 2.65 -0.07
N SER A 179 18.72 3.17 -1.07
CA SER A 179 17.42 2.63 -1.47
C SER A 179 17.48 1.12 -1.77
N THR A 180 18.41 0.70 -2.63
CA THR A 180 18.64 -0.71 -2.98
C THR A 180 18.98 -1.58 -1.76
N ALA A 181 19.73 -1.03 -0.80
CA ALA A 181 20.10 -1.75 0.41
C ALA A 181 18.91 -1.88 1.38
N MET A 182 18.08 -0.82 1.49
CA MET A 182 16.85 -0.86 2.27
C MET A 182 15.90 -1.95 1.77
N GLU A 183 15.74 -2.09 0.45
CA GLU A 183 14.83 -3.09 -0.13
C GLU A 183 15.23 -4.52 0.22
N LYS A 184 16.53 -4.85 0.08
CA LYS A 184 17.06 -6.14 0.54
C LYS A 184 16.84 -6.33 2.05
N HIS A 185 17.13 -5.31 2.85
CA HIS A 185 16.97 -5.37 4.31
C HIS A 185 15.52 -5.61 4.72
N GLY A 186 14.57 -4.89 4.11
CA GLY A 186 13.14 -5.07 4.37
C GLY A 186 12.64 -6.43 3.93
N PHE A 187 13.12 -6.95 2.79
CA PHE A 187 12.84 -8.31 2.33
C PHE A 187 13.28 -9.35 3.35
N ILE A 188 14.54 -9.29 3.81
CA ILE A 188 15.10 -10.25 4.76
C ILE A 188 14.30 -10.24 6.06
N LYS A 189 14.07 -9.06 6.66
CA LYS A 189 13.26 -8.94 7.88
C LYS A 189 11.86 -9.52 7.72
N CYS A 190 11.24 -9.26 6.57
CA CYS A 190 9.93 -9.82 6.25
C CYS A 190 9.95 -11.36 6.20
N LEU A 191 10.95 -11.94 5.52
CA LEU A 191 11.09 -13.38 5.41
C LEU A 191 11.41 -14.04 6.76
N GLU A 192 12.31 -13.44 7.55
CA GLU A 192 12.64 -13.87 8.91
C GLU A 192 11.41 -13.85 9.82
N LYS A 193 10.59 -12.79 9.75
CA LYS A 193 9.35 -12.70 10.53
C LYS A 193 8.40 -13.85 10.17
N VAL A 194 8.18 -14.12 8.89
CA VAL A 194 7.28 -15.20 8.44
C VAL A 194 7.79 -16.57 8.89
N LYS A 195 9.08 -16.86 8.70
CA LYS A 195 9.70 -18.11 9.17
C LYS A 195 9.64 -18.24 10.68
N GLY A 196 9.87 -17.16 11.42
CA GLY A 196 9.78 -17.11 12.88
C GLY A 196 8.36 -17.28 13.44
N GLN A 197 7.32 -17.13 12.62
CA GLN A 197 5.93 -17.47 12.97
C GLN A 197 5.58 -18.93 12.62
N GLY A 198 6.54 -19.73 12.16
CA GLY A 198 6.34 -21.16 11.86
C GLY A 198 5.75 -21.46 10.48
N LEU A 199 5.72 -20.48 9.56
CA LEU A 199 5.20 -20.70 8.21
C LEU A 199 6.24 -21.40 7.33
N LYS A 200 5.80 -22.41 6.57
CA LYS A 200 6.62 -23.12 5.59
C LYS A 200 6.53 -22.40 4.25
N VAL A 201 7.54 -21.60 3.93
CA VAL A 201 7.59 -20.84 2.67
C VAL A 201 8.02 -21.76 1.53
N ALA A 202 7.11 -22.10 0.62
CA ALA A 202 7.42 -22.94 -0.54
C ALA A 202 8.06 -22.13 -1.66
N SER A 203 7.52 -20.94 -1.92
CA SER A 203 8.07 -20.03 -2.92
C SER A 203 7.96 -18.56 -2.55
N VAL A 204 8.83 -17.77 -3.18
CA VAL A 204 8.82 -16.31 -3.10
C VAL A 204 8.93 -15.75 -4.51
N THR A 205 8.02 -14.87 -4.89
CA THR A 205 8.05 -14.11 -6.14
C THR A 205 8.45 -12.67 -5.88
N THR A 206 9.52 -12.19 -6.52
CA THR A 206 9.97 -10.78 -6.38
C THR A 206 10.26 -10.16 -7.74
N ASP A 207 10.56 -8.87 -7.73
CA ASP A 207 11.26 -8.22 -8.83
C ASP A 207 12.67 -8.80 -9.05
N ARG A 208 13.29 -8.44 -10.18
CA ARG A 208 14.66 -8.83 -10.56
C ARG A 208 15.74 -8.04 -9.79
N HIS A 209 15.54 -7.86 -8.48
CA HIS A 209 16.47 -7.13 -7.61
C HIS A 209 17.71 -7.98 -7.32
N VAL A 210 18.85 -7.60 -7.92
CA VAL A 210 20.10 -8.40 -7.93
C VAL A 210 20.54 -8.87 -6.55
N GLN A 211 20.43 -8.01 -5.51
CA GLN A 211 20.87 -8.40 -4.17
C GLN A 211 19.91 -9.37 -3.47
N VAL A 212 18.62 -9.30 -3.79
CA VAL A 212 17.60 -10.24 -3.27
C VAL A 212 17.77 -11.58 -3.98
N THR A 213 17.95 -11.58 -5.30
CA THR A 213 18.28 -12.80 -6.06
C THR A 213 19.55 -13.48 -5.53
N LYS A 214 20.60 -12.70 -5.21
CA LYS A 214 21.81 -13.26 -4.61
C LYS A 214 21.51 -13.92 -3.26
N TYR A 215 20.79 -13.22 -2.38
CA TYR A 215 20.44 -13.72 -1.05
C TYR A 215 19.60 -14.99 -1.12
N MET A 216 18.56 -15.04 -1.95
CA MET A 216 17.74 -16.24 -2.13
C MET A 216 18.58 -17.44 -2.57
N ARG A 217 19.54 -17.23 -3.48
CA ARG A 217 20.40 -18.30 -3.97
C ARG A 217 21.40 -18.78 -2.91
N THR A 218 21.93 -17.90 -2.05
CA THR A 218 23.02 -18.26 -1.13
C THR A 218 22.53 -18.63 0.26
N GLU A 219 21.52 -17.93 0.78
CA GLU A 219 21.06 -18.07 2.17
C GLU A 219 19.75 -18.88 2.27
N GLU A 220 18.92 -18.88 1.23
CA GLU A 220 17.60 -19.54 1.22
C GLU A 220 17.43 -20.51 0.03
N PRO A 221 18.39 -21.41 -0.25
CA PRO A 221 18.41 -22.21 -1.48
C PRO A 221 17.27 -23.25 -1.57
N THR A 222 16.61 -23.55 -0.44
CA THR A 222 15.48 -24.48 -0.37
C THR A 222 14.15 -23.84 -0.76
N ILE A 223 14.07 -22.50 -0.74
CA ILE A 223 12.87 -21.75 -1.12
C ILE A 223 12.91 -21.48 -2.62
N ARG A 224 11.84 -21.84 -3.34
CA ARG A 224 11.76 -21.55 -4.78
C ARG A 224 11.65 -20.05 -5.01
N HIS A 225 12.64 -19.47 -5.67
CA HIS A 225 12.64 -18.04 -6.00
C HIS A 225 12.17 -17.82 -7.45
N TYR A 226 11.09 -17.05 -7.59
CA TYR A 226 10.51 -16.67 -8.87
C TYR A 226 10.61 -15.16 -9.12
N PHE A 227 10.56 -14.80 -10.39
CA PHE A 227 10.45 -13.44 -10.89
C PHE A 227 9.03 -13.12 -11.32
N ASP A 228 8.65 -11.86 -11.10
CA ASP A 228 7.44 -11.31 -11.67
C ASP A 228 7.46 -11.33 -13.21
N GLY A 229 6.57 -12.14 -13.78
CA GLY A 229 6.42 -12.26 -15.23
C GLY A 229 5.96 -10.99 -15.93
N TRP A 230 5.29 -10.06 -15.24
CA TRP A 230 4.92 -8.78 -15.84
C TRP A 230 6.16 -7.97 -16.25
N HIS A 231 7.17 -7.90 -15.39
CA HIS A 231 8.42 -7.19 -15.69
C HIS A 231 9.19 -7.82 -16.86
N ILE A 232 9.13 -9.14 -17.01
CA ILE A 232 9.75 -9.88 -18.12
C ILE A 232 8.98 -9.61 -19.42
N SER A 233 7.65 -9.79 -19.41
CA SER A 233 6.76 -9.50 -20.55
C SER A 233 6.93 -8.05 -21.03
N LYS A 234 6.90 -7.08 -20.12
CA LYS A 234 7.13 -5.66 -20.43
C LYS A 234 8.48 -5.43 -21.11
N GLY A 235 9.53 -6.12 -20.64
CA GLY A 235 10.86 -6.09 -21.24
C GLY A 235 10.87 -6.60 -22.68
N ILE A 236 10.25 -7.76 -22.94
CA ILE A 236 10.12 -8.34 -24.28
C ILE A 236 9.36 -7.38 -25.20
N LYS A 237 8.17 -6.93 -24.77
CA LYS A 237 7.34 -5.99 -25.56
C LYS A 237 8.11 -4.73 -25.94
N LYS A 238 8.83 -4.13 -24.98
CA LYS A 238 9.62 -2.92 -25.23
C LYS A 238 10.74 -3.17 -26.24
N LYS A 239 11.43 -4.32 -26.16
CA LYS A 239 12.51 -4.66 -27.09
C LYS A 239 11.98 -4.94 -28.49
N LEU A 240 10.91 -5.72 -28.64
CA LEU A 240 10.29 -5.99 -29.93
C LEU A 240 9.73 -4.72 -30.57
N ALA A 241 9.04 -3.86 -29.80
CA ALA A 241 8.56 -2.56 -30.26
C ALA A 241 9.69 -1.59 -30.68
N ALA A 242 10.92 -1.80 -30.21
CA ALA A 242 12.08 -1.05 -30.70
C ALA A 242 12.58 -1.61 -32.04
N GLN A 243 12.47 -2.92 -32.27
CA GLN A 243 12.84 -3.56 -33.53
C GLN A 243 11.86 -3.22 -34.67
N THR A 244 10.56 -3.06 -34.38
CA THR A 244 9.56 -2.70 -35.41
C THR A 244 9.86 -1.39 -36.14
N LYS A 245 10.61 -0.48 -35.50
CA LYS A 245 11.03 0.80 -36.07
C LYS A 245 12.19 0.68 -37.05
N ARG A 246 12.83 -0.48 -37.17
CA ARG A 246 13.94 -0.71 -38.12
C ARG A 246 13.37 -1.03 -39.50
N ALA A 247 14.06 -0.58 -40.54
CA ALA A 247 13.66 -0.85 -41.93
C ALA A 247 13.51 -2.37 -42.18
N GLY A 248 12.39 -2.76 -42.78
CA GLY A 248 12.05 -4.17 -43.06
C GLY A 248 11.57 -4.99 -41.86
N CYS A 249 11.36 -4.39 -40.68
CA CYS A 249 10.96 -5.10 -39.45
C CYS A 249 9.52 -4.77 -38.98
N GLY A 250 8.74 -4.03 -39.77
CA GLY A 250 7.38 -3.60 -39.38
C GLY A 250 6.43 -4.75 -39.07
N VAL A 251 6.59 -5.90 -39.73
CA VAL A 251 5.81 -7.13 -39.51
C VAL A 251 5.95 -7.67 -38.07
N LEU A 252 6.97 -7.27 -37.30
CA LEU A 252 7.10 -7.70 -35.91
C LEU A 252 6.00 -7.16 -34.98
N GLU A 253 5.29 -6.10 -35.37
CA GLU A 253 4.26 -5.47 -34.52
C GLU A 253 3.15 -6.47 -34.16
N VAL A 254 2.72 -7.30 -35.12
CA VAL A 254 1.65 -8.29 -34.90
C VAL A 254 2.07 -9.41 -33.93
N TRP A 255 3.38 -9.62 -33.75
CA TRP A 255 3.95 -10.68 -32.91
C TRP A 255 4.25 -10.24 -31.47
N ILE A 256 4.18 -8.94 -31.14
CA ILE A 256 4.49 -8.43 -29.80
C ILE A 256 3.55 -9.00 -28.73
N GLN A 257 2.24 -8.96 -28.98
CA GLN A 257 1.25 -9.46 -28.03
C GLN A 257 1.21 -10.99 -27.99
N PRO A 258 1.24 -11.72 -29.13
CA PRO A 258 1.42 -13.17 -29.13
C PRO A 258 2.63 -13.64 -28.33
N ALA A 259 3.80 -13.02 -28.47
CA ALA A 259 4.98 -13.40 -27.69
C ALA A 259 4.77 -13.23 -26.18
N SER A 260 4.08 -12.16 -25.76
CA SER A 260 3.70 -12.00 -24.36
C SER A 260 2.69 -13.04 -23.88
N ASN A 261 1.72 -13.41 -24.72
CA ASN A 261 0.73 -14.41 -24.35
C ASN A 261 1.40 -15.79 -24.23
N HIS A 262 2.28 -16.12 -25.18
CA HIS A 262 3.08 -17.34 -25.18
C HIS A 262 3.89 -17.46 -23.88
N LEU A 263 4.57 -16.38 -23.45
CA LEU A 263 5.32 -16.37 -22.19
C LEU A 263 4.45 -16.81 -20.99
N PHE A 264 3.27 -16.21 -20.82
CA PHE A 264 2.38 -16.54 -19.70
C PHE A 264 1.76 -17.93 -19.85
N TRP A 265 1.49 -18.36 -21.08
CA TRP A 265 0.99 -19.70 -21.38
C TRP A 265 2.02 -20.77 -21.03
N CYS A 266 3.30 -20.58 -21.42
CA CYS A 266 4.38 -21.46 -21.00
C CYS A 266 4.49 -21.49 -19.46
N ALA A 267 4.44 -20.33 -18.79
CA ALA A 267 4.51 -20.26 -17.33
C ALA A 267 3.42 -21.10 -16.65
N ALA A 268 2.19 -20.99 -17.14
CA ALA A 268 1.04 -21.68 -16.58
C ALA A 268 1.08 -23.19 -16.81
N LEU A 269 1.55 -23.65 -17.97
CA LEU A 269 1.56 -25.08 -18.31
C LEU A 269 2.75 -25.84 -17.75
N CYS A 270 3.88 -25.17 -17.49
CA CYS A 270 5.07 -25.86 -17.02
C CYS A 270 5.01 -26.22 -15.54
N ASP A 271 4.06 -25.64 -14.79
CA ASP A 271 3.86 -25.88 -13.35
C ASP A 271 5.17 -25.86 -12.53
N GLY A 272 6.03 -24.88 -12.84
CA GLY A 272 7.33 -24.71 -12.18
C GLY A 272 8.49 -25.55 -12.73
N ASN A 273 8.29 -26.39 -13.75
CA ASN A 273 9.38 -27.06 -14.47
C ASN A 273 10.15 -26.07 -15.34
N GLN A 274 11.35 -25.71 -14.89
CA GLN A 274 12.17 -24.65 -15.50
C GLN A 274 12.70 -25.01 -16.89
N ASP A 275 13.04 -26.27 -17.13
CA ASP A 275 13.59 -26.72 -18.41
C ASP A 275 12.48 -26.84 -19.45
N LEU A 276 11.33 -27.43 -19.08
CA LEU A 276 10.15 -27.44 -19.93
C LEU A 276 9.71 -26.02 -20.29
N LEU A 277 9.74 -25.08 -19.33
CA LEU A 277 9.41 -23.68 -19.56
C LEU A 277 10.31 -23.00 -20.58
N VAL A 278 11.61 -23.26 -20.53
CA VAL A 278 12.54 -22.72 -21.52
C VAL A 278 12.34 -23.35 -22.89
N ASP A 279 12.10 -24.66 -22.95
CA ASP A 279 11.89 -25.36 -24.22
C ASP A 279 10.57 -24.93 -24.89
N MET A 280 9.50 -24.82 -24.11
CA MET A 280 8.23 -24.22 -24.55
C MET A 280 8.40 -22.78 -25.01
N TRP A 281 9.17 -21.96 -24.28
CA TRP A 281 9.46 -20.60 -24.76
C TRP A 281 10.25 -20.60 -26.06
N ARG A 282 11.28 -21.46 -26.17
CA ARG A 282 12.15 -21.56 -27.35
C ARG A 282 11.38 -21.98 -28.60
N SER A 283 10.28 -22.74 -28.47
CA SER A 283 9.44 -23.09 -29.61
C SER A 283 8.88 -21.87 -30.34
N ILE A 284 8.80 -20.70 -29.69
CA ILE A 284 8.35 -19.45 -30.33
C ILE A 284 9.15 -19.11 -31.59
N GLN A 285 10.41 -19.56 -31.68
CA GLN A 285 11.28 -19.34 -32.83
C GLN A 285 10.76 -20.05 -34.09
N ALA A 286 10.30 -21.28 -33.93
CA ALA A 286 9.71 -22.09 -34.99
C ALA A 286 8.23 -21.69 -35.22
N HIS A 287 7.52 -21.39 -34.13
CA HIS A 287 6.12 -21.01 -34.16
C HIS A 287 5.88 -19.79 -35.06
N VAL A 288 6.71 -18.74 -34.97
CA VAL A 288 6.51 -17.52 -35.79
C VAL A 288 6.73 -17.74 -37.29
N THR A 289 7.30 -18.87 -37.70
CA THR A 289 7.49 -19.30 -39.09
C THR A 289 6.55 -20.45 -39.48
N ASN A 290 5.46 -20.66 -38.72
CA ASN A 290 4.47 -21.71 -38.92
C ASN A 290 5.01 -23.15 -38.79
N ILE A 291 6.03 -23.35 -37.96
CA ILE A 291 6.54 -24.69 -37.63
C ILE A 291 6.09 -25.02 -36.20
N HIS A 292 5.33 -26.10 -36.06
CA HIS A 292 4.65 -26.47 -34.80
C HIS A 292 5.05 -27.84 -34.26
N GLU A 293 6.00 -28.53 -34.91
CA GLU A 293 6.49 -29.86 -34.54
C GLU A 293 8.02 -29.92 -34.65
N GLY A 294 8.62 -31.00 -34.14
CA GLY A 294 10.06 -31.24 -34.22
C GLY A 294 10.90 -30.27 -33.39
N HIS A 295 10.31 -29.67 -32.36
CA HIS A 295 11.01 -28.76 -31.46
C HIS A 295 12.04 -29.52 -30.61
N PRO A 296 13.21 -28.93 -30.33
CA PRO A 296 14.22 -29.55 -29.48
C PRO A 296 13.81 -29.52 -28.00
N GLY A 297 14.27 -30.52 -27.24
CA GLY A 297 14.09 -30.57 -25.79
C GLY A 297 12.83 -31.30 -25.36
N LEU A 298 12.24 -30.88 -24.24
CA LEU A 298 11.10 -31.57 -23.62
C LEU A 298 9.75 -31.28 -24.30
N TYR A 299 9.65 -30.16 -25.02
CA TYR A 299 8.43 -29.74 -25.69
C TYR A 299 8.60 -29.90 -27.20
N THR A 300 8.11 -31.01 -27.75
CA THR A 300 8.40 -31.43 -29.14
C THR A 300 7.38 -30.96 -30.18
N HIS A 301 6.16 -30.59 -29.75
CA HIS A 301 5.07 -30.13 -30.61
C HIS A 301 4.17 -29.11 -29.90
N CYS A 302 3.48 -28.26 -30.66
CA CYS A 302 2.58 -27.25 -30.14
C CYS A 302 1.26 -27.84 -29.61
N ALA A 303 0.80 -27.39 -28.45
CA ALA A 303 -0.46 -27.85 -27.85
C ALA A 303 -1.69 -27.02 -28.27
N HIS A 304 -1.75 -26.60 -29.53
CA HIS A 304 -2.90 -25.91 -30.12
C HIS A 304 -3.17 -26.46 -31.53
N ASP A 305 -4.42 -26.33 -31.97
CA ASP A 305 -4.83 -26.66 -33.33
C ASP A 305 -4.27 -25.66 -34.35
N ASP A 306 -4.58 -25.89 -35.64
CA ASP A 306 -4.19 -24.98 -36.72
C ASP A 306 -4.59 -23.53 -36.43
N LEU A 307 -3.63 -22.63 -36.55
CA LEU A 307 -3.78 -21.20 -36.28
C LEU A 307 -4.26 -20.42 -37.51
N GLY A 308 -4.43 -21.10 -38.65
CA GLY A 308 -4.88 -20.54 -39.92
C GLY A 308 -3.92 -19.50 -40.50
N ASP A 309 -4.45 -18.68 -41.41
CA ASP A 309 -3.65 -17.64 -42.05
C ASP A 309 -3.24 -16.53 -41.08
N ARG A 310 -1.92 -16.35 -40.97
CA ARG A 310 -1.30 -15.27 -40.20
C ARG A 310 -0.17 -14.65 -41.00
N GLN A 311 0.28 -13.48 -40.55
CA GLN A 311 1.51 -12.86 -41.06
C GLN A 311 2.75 -13.54 -40.48
N TRP A 312 2.98 -14.78 -40.91
CA TRP A 312 4.17 -15.56 -40.57
C TRP A 312 5.44 -14.84 -40.98
N LEU A 313 6.49 -14.96 -40.17
CA LEU A 313 7.80 -14.42 -40.51
C LEU A 313 8.46 -15.34 -41.53
N VAL A 314 9.12 -14.73 -42.53
CA VAL A 314 9.93 -15.49 -43.49
C VAL A 314 11.25 -15.86 -42.83
N PRO A 315 11.63 -17.16 -42.76
CA PRO A 315 12.91 -17.60 -42.23
C PRO A 315 14.09 -16.87 -42.89
N GLY A 316 15.08 -16.44 -42.09
CA GLY A 316 16.26 -15.71 -42.57
C GLY A 316 15.99 -14.26 -43.00
N SER A 317 14.75 -13.78 -42.91
CA SER A 317 14.48 -12.35 -43.11
C SER A 317 15.04 -11.51 -41.95
N ARG A 318 15.32 -10.24 -42.22
CA ARG A 318 15.77 -9.29 -41.19
C ARG A 318 14.81 -9.22 -40.00
N ALA A 319 13.50 -9.29 -40.25
CA ALA A 319 12.49 -9.28 -39.20
C ALA A 319 12.62 -10.54 -38.31
N HIS A 320 12.70 -11.72 -38.94
CA HIS A 320 12.92 -13.00 -38.25
C HIS A 320 14.18 -12.96 -37.38
N ASP A 321 15.32 -12.54 -37.91
CA ASP A 321 16.58 -12.49 -37.15
C ASP A 321 16.49 -11.53 -35.95
N LYS A 322 15.81 -10.39 -36.11
CA LYS A 322 15.59 -9.44 -34.99
C LYS A 322 14.60 -9.95 -33.96
N PHE A 323 13.63 -10.76 -34.36
CA PHE A 323 12.75 -11.46 -33.43
C PHE A 323 13.56 -12.46 -32.60
N LEU A 324 14.36 -13.31 -33.26
CA LEU A 324 15.23 -14.28 -32.60
C LEU A 324 16.24 -13.61 -31.66
N GLU A 325 16.91 -12.53 -32.08
CA GLU A 325 17.84 -11.75 -31.24
C GLU A 325 17.22 -11.35 -29.89
N VAL A 326 15.93 -10.98 -29.89
CA VAL A 326 15.22 -10.57 -28.69
C VAL A 326 14.76 -11.77 -27.86
N THR A 327 14.14 -12.77 -28.49
CA THR A 327 13.50 -13.91 -27.79
C THR A 327 14.49 -14.95 -27.29
N THR A 328 15.67 -15.05 -27.91
CA THR A 328 16.73 -16.01 -27.54
C THR A 328 17.84 -15.42 -26.70
N ALA A 329 17.76 -14.12 -26.35
CA ALA A 329 18.79 -13.44 -25.59
C ALA A 329 19.15 -14.24 -24.31
N PRO A 330 20.44 -14.58 -24.07
CA PRO A 330 20.81 -15.49 -22.97
C PRO A 330 20.33 -15.05 -21.59
N ARG A 331 20.34 -13.73 -21.34
CA ARG A 331 19.80 -13.15 -20.09
C ARG A 331 18.28 -13.34 -19.97
N LEU A 332 17.55 -13.24 -21.08
CA LEU A 332 16.10 -13.47 -21.09
C LEU A 332 15.79 -14.94 -20.77
N LEU A 333 16.48 -15.88 -21.43
CA LEU A 333 16.26 -17.31 -21.18
C LEU A 333 16.55 -17.68 -19.72
N LYS A 334 17.60 -17.08 -19.12
CA LYS A 334 17.89 -17.23 -17.70
C LYS A 334 16.78 -16.68 -16.80
N ASP A 335 16.22 -15.52 -17.12
CA ASP A 335 15.11 -14.94 -16.36
C ASP A 335 13.83 -15.77 -16.51
N ILE A 336 13.56 -16.31 -17.72
CA ILE A 336 12.39 -17.16 -17.99
C ILE A 336 12.43 -18.45 -17.18
N ARG A 337 13.60 -19.04 -16.92
CA ARG A 337 13.72 -20.19 -16.01
C ARG A 337 13.18 -19.93 -14.61
N GLN A 338 13.13 -18.68 -14.19
CA GLN A 338 12.64 -18.27 -12.87
C GLN A 338 11.25 -17.64 -12.94
N LEU A 339 10.49 -17.81 -14.02
CA LEU A 339 9.15 -17.24 -14.11
C LEU A 339 8.19 -17.91 -13.12
N ALA A 340 7.37 -17.12 -12.43
CA ALA A 340 6.33 -17.64 -11.56
C ALA A 340 5.23 -18.36 -12.37
N PRO A 341 4.79 -19.57 -11.96
CA PRO A 341 3.75 -20.32 -12.68
C PRO A 341 2.34 -19.73 -12.49
N SER A 342 2.04 -19.18 -11.31
CA SER A 342 0.70 -18.70 -10.96
C SER A 342 0.68 -17.45 -10.06
N THR A 343 1.78 -17.17 -9.34
CA THR A 343 1.91 -15.98 -8.49
C THR A 343 2.31 -14.76 -9.30
N HIS A 344 1.35 -13.86 -9.49
CA HIS A 344 1.62 -12.53 -10.05
C HIS A 344 1.59 -11.47 -8.93
N THR A 345 2.51 -10.50 -9.00
CA THR A 345 2.60 -9.33 -8.10
C THR A 345 1.45 -8.34 -8.29
N PHE A 346 0.48 -8.62 -9.16
CA PHE A 346 -0.68 -7.76 -9.41
C PHE A 346 -1.43 -7.36 -8.13
N SER A 347 -1.54 -8.28 -7.16
CA SER A 347 -2.13 -7.98 -5.86
C SER A 347 -1.32 -6.94 -5.07
N LEU A 348 0.02 -6.98 -5.16
CA LEU A 348 0.89 -5.98 -4.55
C LEU A 348 0.76 -4.62 -5.26
N GLU A 349 0.65 -4.58 -6.59
CA GLU A 349 0.39 -3.32 -7.31
C GLU A 349 -0.97 -2.71 -6.90
N SER A 350 -1.98 -3.56 -6.74
CA SER A 350 -3.32 -3.17 -6.26
C SER A 350 -3.25 -2.64 -4.82
N PHE A 351 -2.54 -3.33 -3.93
CA PHE A 351 -2.29 -2.88 -2.57
C PHE A 351 -1.52 -1.55 -2.54
N HIS A 352 -0.47 -1.39 -3.33
CA HIS A 352 0.29 -0.15 -3.41
C HIS A 352 -0.56 1.03 -3.88
N SER A 353 -1.56 0.78 -4.72
CA SER A 353 -2.57 1.77 -5.11
C SER A 353 -3.47 2.16 -3.94
N VAL A 354 -3.94 1.20 -3.14
CA VAL A 354 -4.67 1.47 -1.89
C VAL A 354 -3.81 2.26 -0.91
N LEU A 355 -2.57 1.84 -0.70
CA LEU A 355 -1.61 2.50 0.18
C LEU A 355 -1.33 3.95 -0.23
N ILE A 356 -1.42 4.32 -1.51
CA ILE A 356 -1.33 5.74 -1.94
C ILE A 356 -2.49 6.57 -1.36
N GLY A 357 -3.70 6.01 -1.22
CA GLY A 357 -4.84 6.69 -0.62
C GLY A 357 -4.62 6.99 0.87
N PHE A 358 -3.97 6.08 1.60
CA PHE A 358 -3.69 6.24 3.03
C PHE A 358 -2.37 6.96 3.31
N ALA A 359 -1.34 6.79 2.47
CA ALA A 359 0.00 7.34 2.63
C ALA A 359 0.50 7.89 1.28
N PRO A 360 -0.05 9.04 0.82
CA PRO A 360 0.34 9.64 -0.45
C PRO A 360 1.81 10.07 -0.45
N LYS A 361 2.49 9.86 -1.57
CA LYS A 361 3.93 10.19 -1.71
C LYS A 361 4.25 11.68 -1.71
N SER A 362 3.23 12.54 -1.78
CA SER A 362 3.34 13.99 -1.73
C SER A 362 3.36 14.56 -0.31
N VAL A 363 3.17 13.72 0.71
CA VAL A 363 3.08 14.14 2.11
C VAL A 363 4.14 13.40 2.93
N SER A 364 4.87 14.15 3.77
CA SER A 364 5.80 13.55 4.71
C SER A 364 5.10 13.14 5.99
N PHE A 365 5.38 11.92 6.47
CA PHE A 365 4.82 11.37 7.70
C PHE A 365 5.91 11.13 8.75
N SER A 366 5.54 11.21 10.03
CA SER A 366 6.39 10.70 11.11
C SER A 366 6.54 9.17 10.96
N PRO A 367 7.60 8.56 11.52
CA PRO A 367 7.80 7.11 11.38
C PRO A 367 6.59 6.28 11.84
N ASN A 368 6.01 6.61 12.99
CA ASN A 368 4.83 5.93 13.52
C ASN A 368 3.56 6.26 12.73
N GLY A 369 3.48 7.46 12.15
CA GLY A 369 2.38 7.86 11.27
C GLY A 369 2.38 7.09 9.95
N MET A 370 3.56 6.91 9.34
CA MET A 370 3.74 6.09 8.14
C MET A 370 3.35 4.64 8.43
N ARG A 371 3.90 4.05 9.50
CA ARG A 371 3.59 2.67 9.92
C ARG A 371 2.10 2.44 10.12
N ALA A 372 1.43 3.31 10.86
CA ALA A 372 -0.01 3.17 11.13
C ALA A 372 -0.86 3.36 9.87
N ARG A 373 -0.48 4.26 8.94
CA ARG A 373 -1.17 4.41 7.66
C ARG A 373 -0.97 3.19 6.76
N THR A 374 0.21 2.56 6.80
CA THR A 374 0.43 1.27 6.14
C THR A 374 -0.45 0.17 6.75
N GLN A 375 -0.52 0.08 8.09
CA GLN A 375 -1.41 -0.87 8.77
C GLN A 375 -2.88 -0.66 8.35
N LEU A 376 -3.37 0.59 8.34
CA LEU A 376 -4.73 0.90 7.88
C LEU A 376 -4.97 0.49 6.43
N ALA A 377 -4.01 0.75 5.54
CA ALA A 377 -4.11 0.32 4.14
C ALA A 377 -4.19 -1.20 4.01
N ILE A 378 -3.44 -1.94 4.85
CA ILE A 378 -3.48 -3.40 4.85
C ILE A 378 -4.81 -3.90 5.41
N LEU A 379 -5.28 -3.37 6.54
CA LEU A 379 -6.59 -3.73 7.10
C LEU A 379 -7.70 -3.54 6.06
N HIS A 380 -7.70 -2.39 5.38
CA HIS A 380 -8.64 -2.11 4.30
C HIS A 380 -8.49 -3.07 3.11
N PHE A 381 -7.26 -3.32 2.65
CA PHE A 381 -7.00 -4.20 1.52
C PHE A 381 -7.40 -5.64 1.83
N ASN A 382 -6.99 -6.18 2.98
CA ASN A 382 -7.25 -7.56 3.37
C ASN A 382 -8.75 -7.83 3.59
N GLU A 383 -9.49 -6.87 4.15
CA GLU A 383 -10.94 -6.98 4.29
C GLU A 383 -11.63 -7.05 2.92
N ASN A 384 -11.12 -6.31 1.93
CA ASN A 384 -11.77 -6.14 0.62
C ASN A 384 -11.17 -6.99 -0.51
N ALA A 385 -10.12 -7.78 -0.25
CA ALA A 385 -9.42 -8.55 -1.28
C ALA A 385 -10.26 -9.68 -1.88
N ASN A 386 -11.21 -10.22 -1.10
CA ASN A 386 -12.05 -11.36 -1.47
C ASN A 386 -13.53 -10.97 -1.66
N ASN A 387 -13.82 -9.70 -1.97
CA ASN A 387 -15.19 -9.28 -2.22
C ASN A 387 -15.80 -10.09 -3.38
N PRO A 388 -17.02 -10.64 -3.22
CA PRO A 388 -17.69 -11.36 -4.28
C PRO A 388 -18.13 -10.39 -5.39
N GLN A 389 -18.38 -10.95 -6.57
CA GLN A 389 -19.01 -10.20 -7.66
C GLN A 389 -20.40 -9.75 -7.21
N ALA A 390 -20.73 -8.48 -7.45
CA ALA A 390 -22.04 -7.93 -7.16
C ALA A 390 -23.10 -8.66 -7.99
N ILE A 391 -24.25 -8.92 -7.39
CA ILE A 391 -25.41 -9.53 -8.04
C ILE A 391 -26.53 -8.49 -8.21
N THR A 392 -27.32 -8.62 -9.27
CA THR A 392 -28.55 -7.83 -9.44
C THR A 392 -29.63 -8.30 -8.47
N ALA A 393 -30.74 -7.55 -8.38
CA ALA A 393 -31.92 -7.99 -7.63
C ALA A 393 -32.43 -9.36 -8.12
N ASP A 394 -32.27 -9.64 -9.41
CA ASP A 394 -32.65 -10.92 -10.05
C ASP A 394 -31.58 -12.03 -9.89
N GLY A 395 -30.54 -11.81 -9.08
CA GLY A 395 -29.48 -12.80 -8.81
C GLY A 395 -28.43 -12.95 -9.91
N LEU A 396 -28.38 -12.07 -10.91
CA LEU A 396 -27.41 -12.16 -12.02
C LEU A 396 -26.08 -11.45 -11.70
N PRO A 397 -24.92 -12.02 -12.09
CA PRO A 397 -23.62 -11.38 -11.89
C PRO A 397 -23.50 -10.05 -12.64
N GLN A 398 -23.15 -8.98 -11.93
CA GLN A 398 -22.97 -7.65 -12.51
C GLN A 398 -21.60 -7.49 -13.14
N TRP A 399 -21.56 -6.87 -14.31
CA TRP A 399 -20.35 -6.54 -15.05
C TRP A 399 -20.19 -5.03 -15.16
N LYS A 400 -18.95 -4.56 -15.24
CA LYS A 400 -18.63 -3.18 -15.59
C LYS A 400 -17.80 -3.14 -16.86
N ILE A 401 -18.05 -2.15 -17.69
CA ILE A 401 -17.23 -1.87 -18.87
C ILE A 401 -16.00 -1.08 -18.42
N SER A 402 -14.82 -1.54 -18.80
CA SER A 402 -13.54 -0.88 -18.56
C SER A 402 -12.85 -0.59 -19.89
N TYR A 403 -12.07 0.49 -19.93
CA TYR A 403 -11.28 0.88 -21.10
C TYR A 403 -9.79 0.88 -20.72
N PRO A 404 -9.13 -0.29 -20.67
CA PRO A 404 -7.73 -0.37 -20.26
C PRO A 404 -6.84 0.39 -21.25
N LYS A 405 -5.94 1.24 -20.75
CA LYS A 405 -4.96 1.97 -21.58
C LYS A 405 -4.15 1.04 -22.48
N SER A 406 -3.83 -0.17 -22.00
CA SER A 406 -3.13 -1.21 -22.77
C SER A 406 -3.87 -1.68 -24.02
N LYS A 407 -5.19 -1.50 -24.07
CA LYS A 407 -6.06 -1.85 -25.19
C LYS A 407 -6.43 -0.65 -26.06
N LYS A 408 -5.72 0.49 -25.91
CA LYS A 408 -5.86 1.69 -26.75
C LYS A 408 -7.32 2.15 -26.96
N GLY A 409 -8.16 2.05 -25.93
CA GLY A 409 -9.56 2.49 -25.98
C GLY A 409 -10.58 1.41 -26.31
N MET A 410 -10.19 0.14 -26.53
CA MET A 410 -11.15 -0.95 -26.64
C MET A 410 -11.79 -1.26 -25.28
N ALA A 411 -13.11 -1.45 -25.30
CA ALA A 411 -13.90 -1.85 -24.15
C ALA A 411 -13.63 -3.31 -23.77
N VAL A 412 -13.57 -3.58 -22.46
CA VAL A 412 -13.47 -4.93 -21.89
C VAL A 412 -14.45 -5.05 -20.74
N ALA A 413 -15.26 -6.12 -20.75
CA ALA A 413 -16.11 -6.45 -19.62
C ALA A 413 -15.26 -6.98 -18.45
N ARG A 414 -15.52 -6.49 -17.24
CA ARG A 414 -14.89 -6.98 -16.01
C ARG A 414 -15.95 -7.25 -14.95
N PRO A 415 -15.76 -8.26 -14.08
CA PRO A 415 -16.63 -8.46 -12.93
C PRO A 415 -16.72 -7.18 -12.10
N LYS A 416 -17.94 -6.75 -11.76
CA LYS A 416 -18.15 -5.64 -10.84
C LYS A 416 -18.19 -6.23 -9.43
N GLN A 417 -17.14 -6.02 -8.65
CA GLN A 417 -17.10 -6.45 -7.25
C GLN A 417 -18.15 -5.71 -6.43
N ALA A 418 -18.63 -6.36 -5.36
CA ALA A 418 -19.43 -5.72 -4.33
C ALA A 418 -18.71 -4.48 -3.75
N GLY A 419 -19.49 -3.51 -3.27
CA GLY A 419 -18.95 -2.30 -2.67
C GLY A 419 -18.02 -2.62 -1.49
N PRO A 420 -17.01 -1.78 -1.22
CA PRO A 420 -16.09 -2.04 -0.13
C PRO A 420 -16.79 -1.98 1.22
N SER A 421 -16.40 -2.85 2.14
CA SER A 421 -16.77 -2.75 3.55
C SER A 421 -15.69 -1.99 4.34
N TYR A 422 -16.11 -1.51 5.52
CA TYR A 422 -15.28 -0.73 6.42
C TYR A 422 -15.38 -1.26 7.86
N ASN A 423 -15.58 -2.56 8.04
CA ASN A 423 -15.78 -3.19 9.35
C ASN A 423 -14.54 -3.01 10.25
N TYR A 424 -13.35 -2.97 9.66
CA TYR A 424 -12.11 -2.63 10.36
C TYR A 424 -12.17 -1.25 11.03
N VAL A 425 -12.93 -0.29 10.49
CA VAL A 425 -13.09 1.04 11.09
C VAL A 425 -13.89 0.96 12.39
N ASP A 426 -14.92 0.12 12.45
CA ASP A 426 -15.71 -0.08 13.67
C ASP A 426 -14.88 -0.74 14.77
N LEU A 427 -14.05 -1.74 14.42
CA LEU A 427 -13.08 -2.34 15.34
C LEU A 427 -12.11 -1.29 15.88
N LEU A 428 -11.59 -0.42 15.01
CA LEU A 428 -10.67 0.65 15.40
C LEU A 428 -11.33 1.72 16.27
N LEU A 429 -12.61 2.05 16.05
CA LEU A 429 -13.37 2.99 16.89
C LEU A 429 -13.61 2.42 18.29
N LYS A 430 -14.00 1.14 18.36
CA LYS A 430 -14.14 0.41 19.63
C LYS A 430 -12.82 0.37 20.38
N GLU A 431 -11.73 0.02 19.71
CA GLU A 431 -10.41 -0.05 20.34
C GLU A 431 -9.85 1.33 20.72
N THR A 432 -10.18 2.38 19.96
CA THR A 432 -9.88 3.77 20.35
C THR A 432 -10.58 4.15 21.65
N THR A 433 -11.82 3.71 21.84
CA THR A 433 -12.56 3.92 23.09
C THR A 433 -11.91 3.18 24.26
N ASN A 434 -11.47 1.93 24.05
CA ASN A 434 -10.70 1.17 25.03
C ASN A 434 -9.39 1.88 25.40
N CYS A 435 -8.65 2.37 24.41
CA CYS A 435 -7.43 3.17 24.62
C CYS A 435 -7.72 4.43 25.46
N CYS A 436 -8.84 5.13 25.20
CA CYS A 436 -9.26 6.29 25.98
C CYS A 436 -9.65 5.94 27.43
N LYS A 437 -10.23 4.75 27.66
CA LYS A 437 -10.57 4.21 28.98
C LYS A 437 -9.31 3.89 29.79
N MET A 438 -8.39 3.17 29.17
CA MET A 438 -7.13 2.72 29.77
C MET A 438 -6.20 3.89 30.08
N TRP A 439 -6.07 4.85 29.16
CA TRP A 439 -5.22 6.02 29.34
C TRP A 439 -6.06 7.29 29.48
N ARG A 440 -6.31 7.67 30.75
CA ARG A 440 -7.20 8.79 31.08
C ARG A 440 -6.70 10.14 30.57
N SER A 441 -5.39 10.34 30.43
CA SER A 441 -4.79 11.58 29.92
C SER A 441 -3.74 11.32 28.84
N PHE A 442 -3.45 12.34 28.03
CA PHE A 442 -2.37 12.26 27.04
C PHE A 442 -1.01 11.97 27.66
N LYS A 443 -0.72 12.51 28.87
CA LYS A 443 0.53 12.25 29.58
C LYS A 443 0.71 10.76 29.86
N VAL A 444 -0.34 10.11 30.39
CA VAL A 444 -0.32 8.66 30.66
C VAL A 444 -0.22 7.87 29.35
N ALA A 445 -0.98 8.26 28.33
CA ALA A 445 -0.95 7.60 27.02
C ALA A 445 0.43 7.67 26.35
N PHE A 446 1.10 8.82 26.42
CA PHE A 446 2.42 9.00 25.83
C PHE A 446 3.51 8.24 26.57
N ALA A 447 3.40 8.10 27.90
CA ALA A 447 4.30 7.30 28.70
C ALA A 447 4.12 5.79 28.42
N ALA A 448 2.88 5.34 28.26
CA ALA A 448 2.57 3.94 27.97
C ALA A 448 2.90 3.51 26.53
N ASN A 449 3.00 4.46 25.60
CA ASN A 449 3.28 4.19 24.18
C ASN A 449 4.48 5.03 23.69
N PRO A 450 5.71 4.76 24.19
CA PRO A 450 6.89 5.43 23.71
C PRO A 450 7.15 5.11 22.23
N SER A 451 7.76 6.04 21.51
CA SER A 451 8.14 5.80 20.12
C SER A 451 9.38 4.90 20.09
N THR A 452 9.30 3.78 19.36
CA THR A 452 10.43 2.89 19.10
C THR A 452 11.12 3.18 17.76
N ALA A 453 10.67 4.22 17.04
CA ALA A 453 11.24 4.58 15.75
C ALA A 453 12.71 5.03 15.88
N PRO A 454 13.58 4.66 14.92
CA PRO A 454 14.96 5.11 14.91
C PRO A 454 15.02 6.64 14.80
N PRO A 455 16.10 7.26 15.33
CA PRO A 455 16.32 8.69 15.14
C PRO A 455 16.42 9.02 13.64
N PRO A 456 16.09 10.26 13.22
CA PRO A 456 16.29 10.67 11.85
C PRO A 456 17.79 10.64 11.51
N MET A 457 18.13 10.42 10.24
CA MET A 457 19.52 10.41 9.76
C MET A 457 20.31 11.65 10.23
N SER A 458 19.68 12.83 10.22
CA SER A 458 20.30 14.09 10.65
C SER A 458 20.71 14.13 12.13
N HIS A 459 20.30 13.16 12.95
CA HIS A 459 20.74 13.04 14.33
C HIS A 459 22.23 12.72 14.43
N SER A 460 22.79 11.99 13.45
CA SER A 460 24.20 11.59 13.44
C SER A 460 25.12 12.64 12.81
N PHE A 461 24.59 13.80 12.42
CA PHE A 461 25.36 14.88 11.78
C PHE A 461 25.41 16.13 12.66
N PRO A 462 26.46 16.96 12.52
CA PRO A 462 26.51 18.27 13.16
C PRO A 462 25.26 19.10 12.84
N ARG A 463 24.81 19.90 13.81
CA ARG A 463 23.69 20.84 13.65
C ARG A 463 24.21 22.28 13.70
N PRO A 464 24.64 22.85 12.56
CA PRO A 464 24.98 24.26 12.50
C PRO A 464 23.78 25.12 12.91
N SER A 465 24.07 26.28 13.48
CA SER A 465 23.05 27.27 13.82
C SER A 465 22.30 27.75 12.58
N LYS A 466 21.07 28.24 12.77
CA LYS A 466 20.27 28.83 11.70
C LYS A 466 21.03 29.95 10.97
N ASN A 467 21.79 30.76 11.72
CA ASN A 467 22.58 31.85 11.17
C ASN A 467 23.69 31.34 10.25
N GLU A 468 24.42 30.29 10.65
CA GLU A 468 25.45 29.66 9.83
C GLU A 468 24.85 29.05 8.55
N LEU A 469 23.70 28.38 8.64
CA LEU A 469 23.01 27.81 7.48
C LEU A 469 22.55 28.89 6.50
N VAL A 470 22.02 30.02 7.00
CA VAL A 470 21.60 31.16 6.17
C VAL A 470 22.80 31.83 5.51
N ALA A 471 23.90 32.04 6.26
CA ALA A 471 25.12 32.60 5.73
C ALA A 471 25.74 31.69 4.64
N ALA A 472 25.78 30.38 4.87
CA ALA A 472 26.24 29.40 3.90
C ALA A 472 25.35 29.36 2.63
N ARG A 473 24.03 29.45 2.78
CA ARG A 473 23.09 29.46 1.64
C ARG A 473 23.19 30.73 0.79
N ARG A 474 23.52 31.87 1.41
CA ARG A 474 23.69 33.18 0.77
C ARG A 474 25.09 33.38 0.19
N SER A 475 26.10 32.68 0.70
CA SER A 475 27.46 32.70 0.16
C SER A 475 27.52 31.99 -1.20
N ARG A 476 28.23 32.59 -2.16
CA ARG A 476 28.59 31.94 -3.43
C ARG A 476 29.65 30.86 -3.25
N PHE A 477 30.44 30.94 -2.17
CA PHE A 477 31.48 29.98 -1.84
C PHE A 477 30.96 28.97 -0.82
N ALA A 478 30.89 27.70 -1.20
CA ALA A 478 30.54 26.62 -0.29
C ALA A 478 31.67 26.44 0.73
N LYS A 479 31.40 26.71 2.01
CA LYS A 479 32.30 26.31 3.10
C LYS A 479 32.17 24.80 3.27
N SER A 480 33.15 24.05 2.78
CA SER A 480 33.22 22.60 2.94
C SER A 480 33.40 22.25 4.43
N THR A 481 32.33 21.89 5.12
CA THR A 481 32.41 21.14 6.38
C THR A 481 32.80 19.69 6.07
N LYS A 482 34.07 19.47 5.72
CA LYS A 482 34.67 18.14 5.83
C LYS A 482 34.78 17.85 7.32
N SER A 483 33.97 16.90 7.80
CA SER A 483 34.15 16.28 9.11
C SER A 483 35.48 15.53 9.10
N THR A 484 36.48 16.08 9.77
CA THR A 484 37.69 15.34 10.14
C THR A 484 37.29 14.40 11.28
N THR A 485 36.96 13.15 10.96
CA THR A 485 36.95 12.05 11.95
C THR A 485 38.35 11.46 11.99
N LEU A 486 39.04 11.63 13.12
CA LEU A 486 40.00 10.67 13.65
C LEU A 486 39.26 9.79 14.65
#